data_AF-A0A4P6L5J0-F1
#
_entry.id   AF-A0A4P6L5J0-F1
#
_cell.length_a   1.000
_cell.length_b   1.000
_cell.length_c   1.000
_cell.angle_alpha   90.00
_cell.angle_beta   90.00
_cell.angle_gamma   90.00
#
_symmetry.space_group_name_H-M   'P 1'
#
loop_
_entity.id
_entity.type
_entity.pdbx_description
1 polymer ?
#
loop_
_entity_poly.entity_id
_entity_poly.type
_entity_poly.pdbx_seq_one_letter_code
_entity_poly.pdbx_strand_id
1 'polypeptide(L)'
;MNIVCIAWGSLLWKPGPLKLASGWHPGGPLLPLEYGRDSDDSDELALVLCPGQPLVPTYWAYLNAPDLDAARAMLAAREKIAPGHPEFIGSIPAVDSDSAPRMSRDMRP
;
A
#
# COMPACT_ATOMS: atom_id res chain seq x y z
N MET A 1 -11.06 7.26 -14.61
CA MET A 1 -10.71 5.86 -14.28
C MET A 1 -11.22 5.58 -12.87
N ASN A 2 -11.73 4.38 -12.58
CA ASN A 2 -12.11 4.01 -11.21
C ASN A 2 -10.91 3.38 -10.50
N ILE A 3 -10.26 4.13 -9.61
CA ILE A 3 -9.09 3.67 -8.85
C ILE A 3 -9.49 3.58 -7.38
N VAL A 4 -9.15 2.46 -6.75
CA VAL A 4 -9.38 2.24 -5.32
C VAL A 4 -8.06 2.08 -4.59
N CYS A 5 -7.99 2.61 -3.37
CA CYS A 5 -6.90 2.37 -2.44
C CYS A 5 -7.35 1.34 -1.40
N ILE A 6 -6.48 0.39 -1.06
CA ILE A 6 -6.72 -0.61 0.00
C ILE A 6 -6.04 -0.12 1.28
N ALA A 7 -6.69 -0.29 2.43
CA ALA A 7 -6.19 0.15 3.71
C ALA A 7 -6.53 -0.83 4.84
N TRP A 8 -5.66 -0.86 5.86
CA TRP A 8 -5.75 -1.79 7.00
C TRP A 8 -5.22 -1.21 8.32
N GLY A 9 -4.92 0.09 8.35
CA GLY A 9 -4.30 0.73 9.51
C GLY A 9 -4.58 2.23 9.53
N SER A 10 -3.58 3.02 9.88
CA SER A 10 -3.74 4.47 10.12
C SER A 10 -4.37 5.24 8.98
N LEU A 11 -4.27 4.75 7.75
CA LEU A 11 -4.89 5.34 6.58
C LEU A 11 -6.43 5.45 6.70
N LEU A 12 -7.08 4.55 7.45
CA LEU A 12 -8.53 4.54 7.64
C LEU A 12 -9.04 5.78 8.39
N TRP A 13 -8.34 6.20 9.45
CA TRP A 13 -8.74 7.35 10.28
C TRP A 13 -7.88 8.60 10.07
N LYS A 14 -6.78 8.47 9.32
CA LYS A 14 -5.84 9.57 9.03
C LYS A 14 -5.40 9.51 7.56
N PRO A 15 -6.29 9.83 6.59
CA PRO A 15 -5.97 9.79 5.17
C PRO A 15 -4.95 10.87 4.74
N GLY A 16 -4.80 11.95 5.52
CA GLY A 16 -3.86 13.02 5.22
C GLY A 16 -4.12 13.65 3.83
N PRO A 17 -3.11 13.79 2.96
CA PRO A 17 -3.27 14.37 1.63
C PRO A 17 -4.02 13.47 0.63
N LEU A 18 -4.34 12.22 0.99
CA LEU A 18 -5.03 11.29 0.10
C LEU A 18 -6.47 11.77 -0.16
N LYS A 19 -6.76 12.18 -1.40
CA LYS A 19 -8.08 12.65 -1.80
C LYS A 19 -8.99 11.47 -2.06
N LEU A 20 -9.90 11.20 -1.14
CA LEU A 20 -10.93 10.17 -1.30
C LEU A 20 -12.11 10.72 -2.10
N ALA A 21 -12.67 9.88 -2.98
CA ALA A 21 -13.92 10.11 -3.70
C ALA A 21 -15.11 9.34 -3.09
N SER A 22 -14.86 8.54 -2.05
CA SER A 22 -15.85 7.81 -1.26
C SER A 22 -15.43 7.71 0.20
N GLY A 23 -16.32 7.19 1.06
CA GLY A 23 -15.91 6.66 2.36
C GLY A 23 -15.12 5.35 2.22
N TRP A 24 -14.60 4.85 3.34
CA TRP A 24 -14.02 3.52 3.42
C TRP A 24 -15.12 2.46 3.44
N HIS A 25 -14.99 1.48 2.56
CA HIS A 25 -15.90 0.35 2.43
C HIS A 25 -15.23 -0.93 2.94
N PRO A 26 -15.93 -1.75 3.75
CA PRO A 26 -15.44 -3.08 4.09
C PRO A 26 -15.45 -4.00 2.86
N GLY A 27 -14.83 -5.17 2.99
CA GLY A 27 -14.83 -6.18 1.92
C GLY A 27 -13.72 -5.98 0.89
N GLY A 28 -12.59 -5.38 1.29
CA GLY A 28 -11.36 -5.46 0.51
C GLY A 28 -10.78 -6.89 0.49
N PRO A 29 -9.72 -7.13 -0.30
CA PRO A 29 -9.07 -8.43 -0.34
C PRO A 29 -8.52 -8.79 1.05
N LEU A 30 -8.58 -10.08 1.40
CA LEU A 30 -7.93 -10.54 2.61
C LEU A 30 -6.42 -10.60 2.37
N LEU A 31 -5.63 -9.99 3.25
CA LEU A 31 -4.18 -9.89 3.11
C LEU A 31 -3.47 -10.49 4.34
N PRO A 32 -2.31 -11.14 4.18
CA PRO A 32 -1.55 -11.69 5.29
C PRO A 32 -0.75 -10.56 5.95
N LEU A 33 -1.32 -9.92 6.97
CA LEU A 33 -0.75 -8.73 7.60
C LEU A 33 -0.29 -9.04 9.03
N GLU A 34 0.87 -8.53 9.42
CA GLU A 34 1.43 -8.71 10.77
C GLU A 34 2.27 -7.49 11.19
N TYR A 35 2.39 -7.26 12.50
CA TYR A 35 3.31 -6.28 13.09
C TYR A 35 4.72 -6.84 13.06
N GLY A 36 5.53 -6.43 12.09
CA GLY A 36 6.81 -7.08 11.82
C GLY A 36 7.95 -6.16 11.42
N ARG A 37 7.75 -4.85 11.37
CA ARG A 37 8.78 -3.86 11.04
C ARG A 37 8.80 -2.75 12.08
N ASP A 38 9.96 -2.43 12.63
CA ASP A 38 10.11 -1.23 13.45
C ASP A 38 9.87 0.02 12.59
N SER A 39 9.09 0.96 13.12
CA SER A 39 8.88 2.24 12.45
C SER A 39 10.17 3.07 12.48
N ASP A 40 10.55 3.65 11.35
CA ASP A 40 11.71 4.54 11.27
C ASP A 40 11.46 5.87 12.02
N ASP A 41 10.18 6.23 12.21
CA ASP A 41 9.73 7.52 12.76
C ASP A 41 9.19 7.40 14.22
N SER A 42 9.09 6.20 14.80
CA SER A 42 8.51 5.99 16.14
C SER A 42 8.92 4.66 16.78
N ASP A 43 8.79 4.53 18.11
CA ASP A 43 8.97 3.25 18.85
C ASP A 43 7.81 2.26 18.64
N GLU A 44 7.08 2.37 17.52
CA GLU A 44 5.91 1.54 17.21
C GLU A 44 6.23 0.53 16.10
N LEU A 45 5.66 -0.67 16.18
CA LEU A 45 5.70 -1.64 15.09
C LEU A 45 4.72 -1.23 13.97
N ALA A 46 5.21 -1.25 12.74
CA ALA A 46 4.42 -1.07 11.53
C ALA A 46 3.86 -2.42 11.04
N LEU A 47 2.63 -2.35 10.51
CA LEU A 47 1.98 -3.50 9.89
C LEU A 47 2.53 -3.71 8.47
N VAL A 48 2.95 -4.94 8.16
CA VAL A 48 3.53 -5.32 6.87
C VAL A 48 2.83 -6.54 6.28
N LEU A 49 2.97 -6.74 4.96
CA LEU A 49 2.60 -7.98 4.31
C LEU A 49 3.60 -9.08 4.71
N CYS A 50 3.14 -10.08 5.43
CA CYS A 50 3.96 -11.17 5.97
C CYS A 50 3.43 -12.53 5.47
N PRO A 51 4.04 -13.11 4.42
CA PRO A 51 3.61 -14.40 3.90
C PRO A 51 3.57 -15.49 4.96
N GLY A 52 2.52 -16.32 4.96
CA GLY A 52 2.33 -17.39 5.94
C GLY A 52 1.54 -16.97 7.19
N GLN A 53 1.24 -15.67 7.34
CA GLN A 53 0.35 -15.19 8.40
C GLN A 53 -1.13 -15.32 8.02
N PRO A 54 -2.05 -15.35 9.00
CA PRO A 54 -3.48 -15.37 8.76
C PRO A 54 -3.92 -14.19 7.87
N LEU A 55 -4.85 -14.46 6.96
CA LEU A 55 -5.43 -13.42 6.13
C LEU A 55 -6.42 -12.59 6.96
N VAL A 56 -6.24 -11.26 6.98
CA VAL A 56 -7.11 -10.34 7.71
C VAL A 56 -7.95 -9.47 6.76
N PRO A 57 -9.15 -9.04 7.17
CA PRO A 57 -9.98 -8.14 6.39
C PRO A 57 -9.31 -6.79 6.13
N THR A 58 -9.50 -6.26 4.93
CA THR A 58 -9.08 -4.90 4.57
C THR A 58 -10.28 -4.06 4.12
N TYR A 59 -10.08 -2.75 4.06
CA TYR A 59 -11.04 -1.79 3.53
C TYR A 59 -10.53 -1.22 2.22
N TRP A 60 -11.44 -0.60 1.47
CA TRP A 60 -11.08 0.11 0.25
C TRP A 60 -11.88 1.41 0.11
N ALA A 61 -11.34 2.38 -0.61
CA ALA A 61 -12.03 3.62 -0.95
C ALA A 61 -11.64 4.07 -2.35
N TYR A 62 -12.58 4.69 -3.08
CA TYR A 62 -12.27 5.34 -4.35
C TYR A 62 -11.36 6.55 -4.13
N LEU A 63 -10.39 6.73 -5.01
CA LEU A 63 -9.53 7.90 -5.03
C LEU A 63 -10.04 8.92 -6.04
N ASN A 64 -9.98 10.20 -5.67
CA ASN A 64 -10.17 11.30 -6.60
C ASN A 64 -8.84 11.57 -7.34
N ALA A 65 -8.55 10.70 -8.31
CA ALA A 65 -7.34 10.76 -9.14
C ALA A 65 -7.71 10.62 -10.63
N PRO A 66 -7.09 11.38 -11.53
CA PRO A 66 -7.35 11.26 -12.97
C PRO A 66 -6.82 9.93 -13.55
N ASP A 67 -5.71 9.43 -13.02
CA ASP A 67 -4.99 8.24 -13.48
C ASP A 67 -4.24 7.54 -12.32
N LEU A 68 -3.63 6.39 -12.63
CA LEU A 68 -2.93 5.55 -11.65
C LEU A 68 -1.66 6.21 -11.12
N ASP A 69 -0.94 6.96 -11.95
CA ASP A 69 0.31 7.62 -11.53
C ASP A 69 0.02 8.74 -10.52
N ALA A 70 -1.02 9.54 -10.75
CA ALA A 70 -1.49 10.54 -9.80
C ALA A 70 -1.98 9.89 -8.49
N ALA A 71 -2.68 8.75 -8.57
CA ALA A 71 -3.09 8.00 -7.39
C ALA A 71 -1.88 7.49 -6.58
N ARG A 72 -0.88 6.90 -7.25
CA ARG A 72 0.35 6.41 -6.62
C ARG A 72 1.15 7.55 -6.00
N ALA A 73 1.25 8.69 -6.68
CA ALA A 73 1.93 9.87 -6.17
C ALA A 73 1.26 10.43 -4.90
N MET A 74 -0.07 10.48 -4.86
CA MET A 74 -0.81 10.90 -3.65
C MET A 74 -0.58 9.94 -2.48
N LEU A 75 -0.62 8.62 -2.73
CA LEU A 75 -0.37 7.62 -1.69
C LEU A 75 1.09 7.66 -1.22
N ALA A 76 2.05 7.78 -2.12
CA ALA A 76 3.47 7.94 -1.79
C ALA A 76 3.72 9.17 -0.90
N ALA A 77 3.09 10.31 -1.23
CA ALA A 77 3.16 11.51 -0.41
C ALA A 77 2.55 11.30 0.99
N ARG A 78 1.44 10.54 1.09
CA ARG A 78 0.84 10.18 2.38
C ARG A 78 1.74 9.25 3.20
N GLU A 79 2.39 8.28 2.57
CA GLU A 79 3.29 7.32 3.22
C GLU A 79 4.72 7.87 3.40
N LYS A 80 4.97 9.13 3.00
CA LYS A 80 6.28 9.80 3.05
C LYS A 80 7.38 9.02 2.31
N ILE A 81 7.03 8.34 1.22
CA ILE A 81 7.99 7.58 0.42
C ILE A 81 8.89 8.55 -0.34
N ALA A 82 10.21 8.36 -0.22
CA ALA A 82 11.19 9.20 -0.87
C ALA A 82 11.11 9.10 -2.41
N PRO A 83 11.36 10.20 -3.15
CA PRO A 83 11.52 10.14 -4.59
C PRO A 83 12.62 9.12 -4.97
N GLY A 84 12.30 8.16 -5.83
CA GLY A 84 13.23 7.10 -6.24
C GLY A 84 12.84 5.68 -5.80
N HIS A 85 11.79 5.54 -4.97
CA HIS A 85 11.25 4.23 -4.57
C HIS A 85 9.80 3.97 -5.05
N PRO A 86 9.50 4.09 -6.36
CA PRO A 86 8.15 3.84 -6.88
C PRO A 86 7.66 2.40 -6.64
N GLU A 87 8.58 1.44 -6.45
CA GLU A 87 8.31 0.03 -6.17
C GLU A 87 7.63 -0.20 -4.81
N PHE A 88 7.71 0.76 -3.87
CA PHE A 88 7.04 0.64 -2.57
C PHE A 88 5.53 0.86 -2.64
N ILE A 89 5.00 1.37 -3.77
CA ILE A 89 3.56 1.44 -4.04
C ILE A 89 3.20 0.51 -5.20
N GLY A 90 2.55 -0.61 -4.86
CA GLY A 90 2.01 -1.56 -5.83
C GLY A 90 0.64 -1.18 -6.39
N SER A 91 0.23 -1.86 -7.47
CA SER A 91 -1.11 -1.74 -8.07
C SER A 91 -1.56 -3.07 -8.66
N ILE A 92 -2.87 -3.25 -8.83
CA ILE A 92 -3.48 -4.40 -9.50
C ILE A 92 -4.44 -3.86 -10.58
N PRO A 93 -4.27 -4.22 -11.87
CA PRO A 93 -3.20 -5.04 -12.41
C PRO A 93 -1.82 -4.38 -12.18
N ALA A 94 -0.79 -5.21 -12.04
CA ALA A 94 0.56 -4.70 -11.87
C ALA A 94 0.96 -3.88 -13.11
N VAL A 95 1.50 -2.70 -12.87
CA VAL A 95 2.22 -1.95 -13.90
C VAL A 95 3.67 -2.35 -13.84
N ASP A 96 4.25 -2.71 -14.97
CA ASP A 96 5.68 -3.04 -15.06
C ASP A 96 6.48 -1.80 -14.63
N SER A 97 7.07 -1.86 -13.43
CA SER A 97 8.11 -0.93 -13.04
C SER A 97 9.36 -1.33 -13.83
N ASP A 98 9.64 -0.61 -14.92
CA ASP A 98 10.76 -0.87 -15.85
C ASP A 98 12.16 -0.68 -15.22
N SER A 99 12.30 -0.83 -13.89
CA SER A 99 13.53 -0.50 -13.18
C SER A 99 13.72 -1.09 -11.77
N ALA A 100 12.87 -2.01 -11.28
CA ALA A 100 13.19 -2.73 -10.04
C ALA A 100 14.01 -4.00 -10.34
N PRO A 101 15.20 -4.21 -9.72
CA PRO A 101 15.92 -5.46 -9.89
C PRO A 101 15.05 -6.59 -9.34
N ARG A 102 14.79 -7.59 -10.18
CA ARG A 102 14.12 -8.82 -9.74
C ARG A 102 14.99 -9.43 -8.65
N MET A 103 14.56 -9.35 -7.38
CA MET A 103 15.15 -10.14 -6.32
C MET A 103 15.06 -11.60 -6.76
N SER A 104 16.21 -12.13 -7.16
CA SER A 104 16.39 -13.48 -7.65
C SER A 104 15.87 -14.43 -6.59
N ARG A 105 14.85 -15.18 -6.97
CA ARG A 105 14.24 -16.26 -6.20
C ARG A 105 15.16 -17.48 -6.22
N ASP A 106 16.43 -17.29 -5.88
CA ASP A 106 17.45 -18.33 -5.79
C ASP A 106 18.16 -18.18 -4.44
N MET A 107 17.45 -18.57 -3.38
CA MET A 107 18.11 -19.13 -2.21
C MET A 107 17.14 -20.10 -1.52
N ARG A 108 17.25 -21.36 -1.92
CA ARG A 108 16.88 -22.54 -1.15
C ARG A 108 18.08 -23.49 -1.17
N PRO A 109 18.20 -24.31 -0.11
CA PRO A 109 19.29 -24.31 0.85
C PRO A 109 20.64 -24.81 0.31
#